data_AF-A0A968RVY3-F1
#
_entry.id   AF-A0A968RVY3-F1
#
_cell.length_a   1.000
_cell.length_b   1.000
_cell.length_c   1.000
_cell.angle_alpha   90.00
_cell.angle_beta   90.00
_cell.angle_gamma   90.00
#
_symmetry.space_group_name_H-M   'P 1'
#
loop_
_entity.id
_entity.type
_entity.pdbx_description
1 polymer ?
#
loop_
_entity_poly.entity_id
_entity_poly.type
_entity_poly.pdbx_seq_one_letter_code
_entity_poly.pdbx_strand_id
1 'polypeptide(L)'
;MAAGDLNNDDLPDLFFTANEGANQLYLNLGNFQFRNISLEAGILPEKAWSNGVTMVDINGDGWLDIYVCQLGNYKNKIGRNQLYINNGNTTFTESAAAYGLDFSGFGTHAHFLILI
;
A
#
# COMPACT_ATOMS: atom_id res chain seq x y z
N MET A 1 -7.13 5.87 -2.15
CA MET A 1 -7.30 4.66 -2.99
C MET A 1 -6.28 4.73 -4.11
N ALA A 2 -5.70 3.59 -4.48
CA ALA A 2 -4.89 3.43 -5.67
C ALA A 2 -5.39 2.20 -6.45
N ALA A 3 -5.13 2.21 -7.76
CA ALA A 3 -5.39 1.09 -8.64
C ALA A 3 -4.12 0.80 -9.46
N GLY A 4 -3.84 -0.49 -9.68
CA GLY A 4 -2.65 -0.96 -10.38
C GLY A 4 -2.68 -2.48 -10.49
N ASP A 5 -1.95 -3.02 -11.46
CA ASP A 5 -1.84 -4.47 -11.67
C ASP A 5 -0.75 -5.03 -10.73
N LEU A 6 -1.16 -5.66 -9.63
CA LEU A 6 -0.23 -6.14 -8.60
C LEU A 6 0.20 -7.59 -8.83
N ASN A 7 -0.49 -8.31 -9.71
CA ASN A 7 -0.22 -9.73 -10.01
C ASN A 7 0.13 -10.00 -11.49
N ASN A 8 0.30 -8.95 -12.30
CA ASN A 8 0.65 -8.98 -13.72
C ASN A 8 -0.33 -9.80 -14.56
N ASP A 9 -1.63 -9.68 -14.29
CA ASP A 9 -2.71 -10.35 -15.04
C ASP A 9 -3.48 -9.43 -16.01
N ASP A 10 -2.96 -8.22 -16.23
CA ASP A 10 -3.56 -7.14 -17.03
C ASP A 10 -4.88 -6.58 -16.45
N LEU A 11 -5.24 -6.93 -15.21
CA LEU A 11 -6.40 -6.38 -14.52
C LEU A 11 -5.97 -5.44 -13.38
N PRO A 12 -6.62 -4.27 -13.25
CA PRO A 12 -6.31 -3.37 -12.15
C PRO A 12 -6.89 -3.91 -10.83
N ASP A 13 -6.03 -4.09 -9.84
CA ASP A 13 -6.36 -4.34 -8.44
C ASP A 13 -6.61 -3.03 -7.68
N LEU A 14 -7.24 -3.12 -6.51
CA LEU A 14 -7.64 -1.95 -5.74
C LEU A 14 -7.09 -1.98 -4.32
N PHE A 15 -6.44 -0.88 -3.91
CA PHE A 15 -6.06 -0.66 -2.53
C PHE A 15 -6.80 0.54 -1.93
N PHE A 16 -7.47 0.31 -0.80
CA PHE A 16 -8.20 1.31 -0.06
C PHE A 16 -7.49 1.62 1.25
N THR A 17 -7.21 2.91 1.45
CA THR A 17 -6.74 3.43 2.72
C THR A 17 -7.92 3.68 3.64
N ALA A 18 -7.76 3.41 4.93
CA ALA A 18 -8.76 3.68 5.95
C ALA A 18 -8.26 4.72 6.96
N ASN A 19 -9.11 5.68 7.29
CA ASN A 19 -8.94 6.54 8.46
C ASN A 19 -9.34 5.79 9.75
N GLU A 20 -10.35 4.94 9.70
CA GLU A 20 -10.75 4.09 10.81
C GLU A 20 -10.90 2.65 10.32
N GLY A 21 -10.22 1.71 10.97
CA GLY A 21 -10.15 0.32 10.55
C GLY A 21 -8.88 0.00 9.76
N ALA A 22 -8.88 -1.14 9.09
CA ALA A 22 -7.74 -1.64 8.32
C ALA A 22 -7.77 -1.11 6.89
N ASN A 23 -6.58 -0.87 6.33
CA ASN A 23 -6.44 -0.75 4.88
C ASN A 23 -6.88 -2.06 4.21
N GLN A 24 -7.40 -1.98 3.00
CA GLN A 24 -7.95 -3.14 2.31
C GLN A 24 -7.35 -3.29 0.92
N LEU A 25 -6.94 -4.51 0.59
CA LEU A 25 -6.49 -4.91 -0.73
C LEU A 25 -7.50 -5.86 -1.36
N TYR A 26 -7.91 -5.53 -2.59
CA TYR A 26 -8.85 -6.30 -3.39
C TYR A 26 -8.20 -6.74 -4.70
N LEU A 27 -8.14 -8.06 -4.88
CA LEU A 27 -7.70 -8.69 -6.13
C LEU A 27 -8.85 -8.70 -7.13
N ASN A 28 -8.60 -8.25 -8.36
CA ASN A 28 -9.56 -8.29 -9.44
C ASN A 28 -9.65 -9.72 -10.01
N LEU A 29 -10.86 -10.29 -10.07
CA LEU A 29 -11.10 -11.63 -10.61
C LEU A 29 -11.67 -11.58 -12.04
N GLY A 30 -11.72 -10.39 -12.64
CA GLY A 30 -12.42 -10.12 -13.89
C GLY A 30 -13.93 -9.92 -13.68
N ASN A 31 -14.62 -9.48 -14.72
CA ASN A 31 -16.08 -9.29 -14.72
C ASN A 31 -16.61 -8.41 -13.56
N PHE A 32 -15.82 -7.40 -13.14
CA PHE A 32 -16.12 -6.54 -11.99
C PHE A 32 -16.29 -7.30 -10.65
N GLN A 33 -15.70 -8.50 -10.54
CA GLN A 33 -15.66 -9.25 -9.30
C GLN A 33 -14.33 -9.02 -8.60
N PHE A 34 -14.40 -8.76 -7.30
CA PHE A 34 -13.22 -8.46 -6.47
C PHE A 34 -13.22 -9.33 -5.22
N ARG A 35 -12.05 -9.84 -4.85
CA ARG A 35 -11.84 -10.61 -3.63
C ARG A 35 -10.99 -9.82 -2.66
N ASN A 36 -11.47 -9.63 -1.43
CA ASN A 36 -10.64 -9.04 -0.38
C ASN A 36 -9.55 -10.05 0.01
N ILE A 37 -8.29 -9.68 -0.20
CA ILE A 37 -7.13 -10.51 0.11
C ILE A 37 -6.26 -9.91 1.22
N SER A 38 -6.71 -8.85 1.89
CA SER A 38 -5.88 -8.02 2.78
C SER A 38 -5.03 -8.83 3.76
N LEU A 39 -5.66 -9.74 4.51
CA LEU A 39 -4.94 -10.57 5.50
C LEU A 39 -4.03 -11.61 4.86
N GLU A 40 -4.49 -12.24 3.78
CA GLU A 40 -3.71 -13.25 3.02
C GLU A 40 -2.46 -12.61 2.38
N ALA A 41 -2.60 -11.35 1.96
CA ALA A 41 -1.56 -10.55 1.34
C ALA A 41 -0.59 -9.93 2.34
N GLY A 42 -0.81 -10.06 3.65
CA GLY A 42 0.03 -9.46 4.69
C GLY A 42 -0.28 -7.98 5.00
N ILE A 43 -1.41 -7.44 4.51
CA ILE A 43 -1.91 -6.12 4.86
C ILE A 43 -2.65 -6.22 6.20
N LEU A 44 -1.91 -5.99 7.28
CA LEU A 44 -2.43 -6.15 8.64
C LEU A 44 -3.19 -4.89 9.11
N PRO A 45 -4.21 -5.05 9.98
CA PRO A 45 -4.87 -3.93 10.62
C PRO A 45 -3.93 -3.12 11.49
N GLU A 46 -3.98 -1.80 11.36
CA GLU A 46 -3.17 -0.89 12.17
C GLU A 46 -4.01 0.15 12.91
N LYS A 47 -3.43 0.74 13.95
CA LYS A 47 -4.08 1.79 14.76
C LYS A 47 -3.82 3.20 14.22
N ALA A 48 -3.24 3.33 13.04
CA ALA A 48 -2.91 4.58 12.38
C ALA A 48 -4.00 5.03 11.40
N TRP A 49 -3.92 6.29 10.95
CA TRP A 49 -4.83 6.84 9.94
C TRP A 49 -4.10 6.88 8.60
N SER A 50 -4.61 6.16 7.60
CA SER A 50 -4.04 6.16 6.26
C SER A 50 -4.79 7.14 5.36
N ASN A 51 -4.06 8.05 4.70
CA ASN A 51 -4.66 9.13 3.91
C ASN A 51 -4.37 9.00 2.42
N GLY A 52 -3.13 8.64 2.08
CA GLY A 52 -2.66 8.55 0.70
C GLY A 52 -2.10 7.17 0.43
N VAL A 53 -2.26 6.72 -0.81
CA VAL A 53 -1.63 5.49 -1.29
C VAL A 53 -1.18 5.71 -2.73
N THR A 54 -0.01 5.18 -3.03
CA THR A 54 0.61 5.18 -4.37
C THR A 54 1.13 3.79 -4.65
N MET A 55 0.87 3.30 -5.86
CA MET A 55 1.45 2.05 -6.35
C MET A 55 2.60 2.38 -7.28
N VAL A 56 3.75 1.74 -7.09
CA VAL A 56 4.99 2.01 -7.83
C VAL A 56 5.92 0.82 -7.70
N ASP A 57 6.61 0.44 -8.77
CA ASP A 57 7.75 -0.49 -8.69
C ASP A 57 8.97 0.29 -8.17
N ILE A 58 9.20 0.24 -6.85
CA ILE A 58 10.22 1.09 -6.20
C ILE A 58 11.61 0.45 -6.23
N ASN A 59 11.66 -0.88 -6.36
CA ASN A 59 12.89 -1.67 -6.31
C ASN A 59 13.35 -2.11 -7.72
N GLY A 60 12.53 -1.90 -8.75
CA GLY A 60 12.82 -2.20 -10.15
C GLY A 60 12.68 -3.68 -10.51
N ASP A 61 11.87 -4.45 -9.78
CA ASP A 61 11.72 -5.90 -9.98
C ASP A 61 10.58 -6.29 -10.93
N GLY A 62 9.85 -5.32 -11.46
CA GLY A 62 8.74 -5.52 -12.39
C GLY A 62 7.41 -5.82 -11.70
N TRP A 63 7.31 -5.69 -10.38
CA TRP A 63 6.08 -5.79 -9.61
C TRP A 63 5.76 -4.45 -8.95
N LEU A 64 4.49 -4.04 -9.00
CA LEU A 64 4.07 -2.84 -8.30
C LEU A 64 4.08 -3.08 -6.78
N ASP A 65 4.77 -2.20 -6.04
CA ASP A 65 4.73 -2.07 -4.59
C ASP A 65 3.65 -1.09 -4.15
N ILE A 66 3.32 -1.07 -2.85
CA ILE A 66 2.29 -0.18 -2.30
C ILE A 66 2.91 0.72 -1.23
N TYR A 67 2.93 2.02 -1.48
CA TYR A 67 3.35 3.02 -0.49
C TYR A 67 2.14 3.70 0.13
N VAL A 68 2.03 3.66 1.45
CA VAL A 68 0.90 4.23 2.21
C VAL A 68 1.38 5.37 3.09
N CYS A 69 0.79 6.55 2.90
CA CYS A 69 0.96 7.69 3.79
C CYS A 69 0.09 7.53 5.03
N GLN A 70 0.71 7.48 6.20
CA GLN A 70 0.02 7.43 7.47
C GLN A 70 0.23 8.70 8.30
N LEU A 71 -0.79 9.04 9.08
CA LEU A 71 -0.71 10.11 10.05
C LEU A 71 -0.02 9.61 11.33
N GLY A 72 1.15 10.18 11.59
CA GLY A 72 1.87 10.05 12.86
C GLY A 72 1.70 11.28 13.74
N ASN A 73 1.78 11.11 15.06
CA ASN A 73 1.88 12.20 16.04
C ASN A 73 0.70 13.18 16.04
N TYR A 74 -0.50 12.72 15.68
CA TYR A 74 -1.74 13.49 15.78
C TYR A 74 -2.71 12.81 16.76
N LYS A 75 -3.11 13.52 17.81
CA LYS A 75 -3.86 12.94 18.95
C LYS A 75 -3.10 11.74 19.53
N ASN A 76 -3.75 10.58 19.62
CA ASN A 76 -3.17 9.34 20.16
C ASN A 76 -2.71 8.37 19.05
N LYS A 77 -2.51 8.87 17.82
CA LYS A 77 -2.11 8.06 16.67
C LYS A 77 -0.60 8.01 16.54
N ILE A 78 -0.06 6.80 16.56
CA ILE A 78 1.36 6.50 16.36
C ILE A 78 1.44 5.74 15.04
N GLY A 79 1.52 6.49 13.95
CA GLY A 79 1.62 5.97 12.58
C GLY A 79 2.94 6.38 11.93
N ARG A 80 3.38 5.56 10.98
CA ARG A 80 4.51 5.82 10.09
C ARG A 80 4.09 5.43 8.69
N ASN A 81 4.60 6.13 7.69
CA ASN A 81 4.38 5.70 6.32
C ASN A 81 4.86 4.26 6.15
N GLN A 82 4.14 3.49 5.34
CA GLN A 82 4.43 2.08 5.10
C GLN A 82 4.81 1.89 3.64
N LEU A 83 5.72 0.95 3.40
CA LEU A 83 6.08 0.49 2.07
C LEU A 83 5.92 -1.01 2.06
N TYR A 84 4.93 -1.49 1.33
CA TYR A 84 4.66 -2.89 1.14
C TYR A 84 5.34 -3.34 -0.15
N ILE A 85 6.49 -4.02 -0.01
CA ILE A 85 7.20 -4.61 -1.14
C ILE A 85 6.45 -5.86 -1.62
N ASN A 86 6.20 -5.96 -2.92
CA ASN A 86 5.50 -7.10 -3.51
C ASN A 86 6.44 -8.31 -3.63
N ASN A 87 6.02 -9.47 -3.14
CA ASN A 87 6.81 -10.70 -3.21
C ASN A 87 6.62 -11.48 -4.53
N GLY A 88 5.90 -10.91 -5.51
CA GLY A 88 5.59 -11.53 -6.80
C GLY A 88 4.55 -12.65 -6.74
N ASN A 89 3.83 -12.77 -5.61
CA ASN A 89 2.84 -13.81 -5.38
C ASN A 89 1.60 -13.29 -4.63
N THR A 90 1.27 -12.01 -4.80
CA THR A 90 0.16 -11.31 -4.12
C THR A 90 0.29 -11.17 -2.61
N THR A 91 1.47 -11.49 -2.05
CA THR A 91 1.83 -11.18 -0.66
C THR A 91 2.82 -10.04 -0.61
N PHE A 92 2.84 -9.32 0.51
CA PHE A 92 3.66 -8.13 0.67
C PHE A 92 4.47 -8.15 1.97
N THR A 93 5.60 -7.46 1.94
CA THR A 93 6.46 -7.24 3.11
C THR A 93 6.61 -5.76 3.40
N GLU A 94 6.14 -5.34 4.59
CA GLU A 94 6.36 -3.98 5.09
C GLU A 94 7.86 -3.74 5.28
N SER A 95 8.39 -2.72 4.60
CA SER A 95 9.81 -2.44 4.46
C SER A 95 10.15 -0.94 4.55
N ALA A 96 9.24 -0.07 4.99
CA ALA A 96 9.45 1.38 4.94
C ALA A 96 10.74 1.81 5.65
N ALA A 97 10.99 1.25 6.84
CA ALA A 97 12.18 1.59 7.62
C ALA A 97 13.48 1.15 6.92
N ALA A 98 13.47 -0.01 6.26
CA ALA A 98 14.63 -0.52 5.53
C ALA A 98 14.97 0.37 4.32
N TYR A 99 13.96 0.98 3.71
CA TYR A 99 14.12 1.92 2.60
C TYR A 99 14.27 3.39 3.04
N GLY A 100 14.22 3.68 4.34
CA GLY A 100 14.27 5.05 4.86
C GLY A 100 13.04 5.89 4.53
N LEU A 101 11.90 5.24 4.30
CA LEU A 101 10.63 5.85 3.88
C LEU A 101 9.55 5.81 4.97
N ASP A 102 9.89 5.44 6.21
CA ASP A 102 8.99 5.32 7.38
C ASP A 102 8.66 6.67 8.05
N PHE A 103 8.50 7.72 7.24
CA PHE A 103 8.22 9.07 7.72
C PHE A 103 7.06 9.10 8.71
N SER A 104 7.23 9.81 9.83
CA SER A 104 6.20 9.99 10.86
C SER A 104 5.84 11.46 11.00
N GLY A 105 4.63 11.81 10.56
CA GLY A 105 4.13 13.18 10.60
C GLY A 105 2.81 13.32 9.85
N PHE A 106 2.57 14.50 9.27
CA PHE A 106 1.32 14.84 8.57
C PHE A 106 1.41 14.56 7.07
N GLY A 107 1.74 13.33 6.69
CA GLY A 107 1.74 12.91 5.28
C GLY A 107 0.32 12.69 4.77
N THR A 108 -0.03 13.31 3.62
CA THR A 108 -1.34 13.14 2.98
C THR A 108 -1.26 12.44 1.63
N HIS A 109 -0.13 12.56 0.93
CA HIS A 109 0.13 11.93 -0.36
C HIS A 109 1.64 11.89 -0.63
N ALA A 110 2.07 10.95 -1.48
CA ALA A 110 3.43 10.89 -1.98
C ALA A 110 3.41 10.54 -3.47
N HIS A 111 4.29 11.17 -4.25
CA HIS A 111 4.53 10.81 -5.64
C HIS A 111 5.98 10.38 -5.79
N PHE A 112 6.19 9.35 -6.59
CA PHE A 112 7.52 8.87 -6.95
C PHE A 112 7.79 9.29 -8.40
N LEU A 113 8.95 9.91 -8.61
CA LEU A 113 9.46 10.18 -9.95
C LEU A 113 10.51 9.13 -10.25
N ILE A 114 10.17 8.17 -11.11
CA ILE A 114 11.13 7.20 -11.64
C ILE A 114 11.67 7.77 -12.96
N LEU A 115 12.99 7.94 -13.03
CA LEU A 115 13.66 8.25 -14.28
C LEU A 115 13.84 6.94 -15.04
N ILE A 116 13.11 6.81 -16.15
CA ILE A 116 13.26 5.74 -17.14
C ILE A 116 14.58 5.84 -17.91
#